data_AF-A0A0W8E478-F1
#
_entry.id   AF-A0A0W8E478-F1
#
_cell.length_a   1.000
_cell.length_b   1.000
_cell.length_c   1.000
_cell.angle_alpha   90.00
_cell.angle_beta   90.00
_cell.angle_gamma   90.00
#
_symmetry.space_group_name_H-M   'P 1'
#
loop_
_entity.id
_entity.type
_entity.pdbx_description
1 polymer ?
#
loop_
_entity_poly.entity_id
_entity_poly.type
_entity_poly.pdbx_seq_one_letter_code
_entity_poly.pdbx_strand_id
1 'polypeptide(L)'
;MSMFYAPDTKTILMAVQNQSATFHNARSRGTIALTFISGGDSAFTIQAEVKVYKETMENSKYIGVLCLQIRNVKSNVADDVEVKEGIKIAFRSPRWKEYISKILTELRSCTP
;
A
#
# COMPACT_ATOMS: atom_id res chain seq x y z
N MET A 1 9.32 3.21 1.70
CA MET A 1 8.61 2.13 0.98
C MET A 1 7.33 1.84 1.73
N SER A 2 6.21 1.78 1.03
CA SER A 2 4.92 1.42 1.62
C SER A 2 4.64 -0.05 1.33
N MET A 3 3.96 -0.72 2.25
CA MET A 3 3.56 -2.12 2.11
C MET A 3 2.05 -2.20 2.11
N PHE A 4 1.49 -3.05 1.26
CA PHE A 4 0.05 -3.14 1.04
C PHE A 4 -0.45 -4.55 1.33
N TYR A 5 -1.66 -4.64 1.88
CA TYR A 5 -2.42 -5.87 2.03
C TYR A 5 -3.89 -5.57 1.75
N ALA A 6 -4.54 -6.36 0.89
CA ALA A 6 -5.96 -6.25 0.61
C ALA A 6 -6.69 -7.41 1.31
N PRO A 7 -7.31 -7.18 2.48
CA PRO A 7 -8.07 -8.24 3.16
C PRO A 7 -9.35 -8.64 2.41
N ASP A 8 -9.90 -7.73 1.61
CA ASP A 8 -11.11 -7.92 0.82
C ASP A 8 -11.06 -7.11 -0.50
N THR A 9 -12.15 -7.09 -1.27
CA THR A 9 -12.23 -6.42 -2.58
C THR A 9 -12.40 -4.91 -2.53
N LYS A 10 -12.66 -4.32 -1.36
CA LYS A 10 -12.96 -2.90 -1.16
C LYS A 10 -12.00 -2.21 -0.20
N THR A 11 -11.14 -2.95 0.49
CA THR A 11 -10.26 -2.44 1.54
C THR A 11 -8.81 -2.73 1.21
N ILE A 12 -7.94 -1.74 1.40
CA ILE A 12 -6.49 -1.92 1.40
C ILE A 12 -5.93 -1.37 2.71
N LEU A 13 -5.13 -2.17 3.38
CA LEU A 13 -4.27 -1.74 4.46
C LEU A 13 -2.90 -1.35 3.90
N MET A 14 -2.43 -0.18 4.29
CA MET A 14 -1.14 0.36 3.87
C MET A 14 -0.28 0.66 5.09
N ALA A 15 0.80 -0.10 5.27
CA ALA A 15 1.84 0.25 6.23
C ALA A 15 2.78 1.29 5.63
N VAL A 16 2.94 2.43 6.31
CA VAL A 16 3.71 3.58 5.84
C VAL A 16 4.39 4.28 7.02
N GLN A 17 5.45 5.05 6.75
CA GLN A 17 6.11 5.86 7.78
C GLN A 17 5.13 6.87 8.40
N ASN A 18 4.99 6.85 9.72
CA ASN A 18 4.01 7.68 10.42
C ASN A 18 4.38 9.17 10.52
N GLN A 19 5.62 9.52 10.15
CA GLN A 19 6.08 10.90 9.99
C GLN A 19 6.02 11.40 8.54
N SER A 20 5.49 10.58 7.61
CA SER A 20 5.39 10.98 6.21
C SER A 20 4.23 11.96 6.00
N ALA A 21 4.38 12.86 5.02
CA ALA A 21 3.31 13.76 4.61
C ALA A 21 2.04 12.98 4.22
N THR A 22 2.17 11.84 3.54
CA THR A 22 1.05 10.94 3.21
C THR A 22 0.28 10.51 4.46
N PHE A 23 0.98 10.12 5.52
CA PHE A 23 0.36 9.68 6.76
C PHE A 23 -0.33 10.84 7.49
N HIS A 24 0.31 12.02 7.55
CA HIS A 24 -0.30 13.21 8.15
C HIS A 24 -1.54 13.67 7.37
N ASN A 25 -1.50 13.65 6.05
CA ASN A 25 -2.65 14.00 5.20
C ASN A 25 -3.83 13.04 5.40
N ALA A 26 -3.58 11.79 5.78
CA ALA A 26 -4.63 10.82 6.09
C ALA A 26 -5.33 11.07 7.44
N ARG A 27 -4.73 11.81 8.38
CA ARG A 27 -5.34 12.09 9.70
C ARG A 27 -6.57 12.99 9.59
N SER A 28 -6.58 13.95 8.68
CA SER A 28 -7.67 14.91 8.51
C SER A 28 -8.84 14.38 7.64
N ARG A 29 -8.90 13.06 7.39
CA ARG A 29 -9.67 12.40 6.32
C ARG A 29 -9.22 12.88 4.95
N GLY A 30 -8.52 12.01 4.23
CA GLY A 30 -7.99 12.30 2.91
C GLY A 30 -8.59 11.41 1.82
N THR A 31 -8.32 11.78 0.58
CA THR A 31 -8.43 10.88 -0.57
C THR A 31 -7.03 10.53 -1.04
N ILE A 32 -6.83 9.28 -1.43
CA ILE A 32 -5.57 8.81 -2.01
C ILE A 32 -5.83 8.15 -3.35
N ALA A 33 -4.94 8.39 -4.31
CA ALA A 33 -4.88 7.66 -5.56
C ALA A 33 -3.58 6.83 -5.57
N LEU A 34 -3.69 5.54 -5.88
CA LEU A 34 -2.54 4.64 -5.99
C LEU A 34 -2.56 3.94 -7.33
N THR A 35 -1.45 4.02 -8.06
CA THR A 35 -1.26 3.29 -9.31
C THR A 35 -0.42 2.05 -9.04
N PHE A 36 -0.95 0.90 -9.44
CA PHE A 36 -0.28 -0.39 -9.40
C PHE A 36 0.12 -0.78 -10.82
N ILE A 37 1.35 -1.27 -10.96
CA ILE A 37 1.90 -1.76 -12.23
C ILE A 37 2.52 -3.12 -11.93
N SER A 38 2.03 -4.15 -12.59
CA SER A 38 2.53 -5.52 -12.51
C SER A 38 2.83 -6.07 -13.89
N GLY A 39 3.72 -7.07 -13.96
CA GLY A 39 3.96 -7.78 -15.21
C GLY A 39 2.72 -8.54 -15.67
N GLY A 40 2.71 -8.91 -16.96
CA GLY A 40 1.54 -9.57 -17.57
C GLY A 40 0.46 -8.57 -18.00
N ASP A 41 0.89 -7.41 -18.54
CA ASP A 41 0.01 -6.37 -19.06
C ASP A 41 -1.06 -5.86 -18.09
N SER A 42 -0.64 -5.49 -16.87
CA SER A 42 -1.57 -5.03 -15.85
C SER A 42 -1.08 -3.74 -15.19
N ALA A 43 -1.82 -2.66 -15.44
CA ALA A 43 -1.68 -1.41 -14.73
C ALA A 43 -3.06 -0.83 -14.42
N PHE A 44 -3.26 -0.37 -13.19
CA PHE A 44 -4.51 0.24 -12.77
C PHE A 44 -4.30 1.28 -11.68
N THR A 45 -5.18 2.27 -11.61
CA THR A 45 -5.22 3.24 -10.52
C THR A 45 -6.46 3.00 -9.69
N ILE A 46 -6.28 2.95 -8.37
CA ILE A 46 -7.39 3.03 -7.43
C ILE A 46 -7.53 4.45 -6.90
N GLN A 47 -8.76 4.84 -6.61
CA GLN A 47 -9.07 5.99 -5.78
C GLN A 47 -9.74 5.49 -4.51
N ALA A 48 -9.29 5.96 -3.36
CA ALA A 48 -9.79 5.52 -2.07
C ALA A 48 -9.92 6.69 -1.09
N GLU A 49 -10.88 6.57 -0.17
CA GLU A 49 -10.86 7.35 1.07
C GLU A 49 -9.86 6.74 2.03
N VAL A 50 -9.12 7.57 2.74
CA VAL A 50 -8.08 7.10 3.65
C VAL A 50 -8.27 7.65 5.05
N LYS A 51 -8.08 6.76 6.04
CA LYS A 51 -8.04 7.08 7.46
C LYS A 51 -6.86 6.39 8.12
N VAL A 52 -6.37 6.95 9.22
CA VAL A 52 -5.42 6.24 10.10
C VAL A 52 -6.14 5.10 10.82
N TYR A 53 -5.62 3.89 10.68
CA TYR A 53 -6.09 2.71 11.40
C TYR A 53 -5.23 2.44 12.66
N LYS A 54 -3.90 2.56 12.54
CA LYS A 54 -2.95 2.41 13.66
C LYS A 54 -1.86 3.48 13.55
N GLU A 55 -1.59 4.21 14.63
CA GLU A 55 -0.53 5.24 14.67
C GLU A 55 0.88 4.64 14.63
N THR A 56 1.04 3.47 15.24
CA THR A 56 2.31 2.73 15.31
C THR A 56 2.06 1.23 15.26
N MET A 57 2.92 0.48 14.58
CA MET A 57 2.94 -0.98 14.59
C MET A 57 3.74 -1.50 15.81
N GLU A 58 3.43 -2.69 16.28
CA GLU A 58 4.14 -3.35 17.39
C GLU A 58 5.59 -3.61 17.01
N ASN A 59 5.82 -4.06 15.76
CA ASN A 59 7.16 -4.29 15.25
C ASN A 59 7.90 -3.01 14.84
N SER A 60 7.25 -1.83 14.87
CA SER A 60 7.91 -0.55 14.57
C SER A 60 7.11 0.68 15.00
N LYS A 61 7.68 1.46 15.94
CA LYS A 61 7.16 2.77 16.35
C LYS A 61 7.18 3.85 15.27
N TYR A 62 7.83 3.59 14.13
CA TYR A 62 7.97 4.53 13.01
C TYR A 62 7.03 4.22 11.85
N ILE A 63 6.31 3.11 11.90
CA ILE A 63 5.38 2.68 10.86
C ILE A 63 3.98 2.70 11.46
N GLY A 64 3.06 3.39 10.79
CA GLY A 64 1.63 3.33 11.08
C GLY A 64 0.91 2.55 9.98
N VAL A 65 -0.38 2.29 10.21
CA VAL A 65 -1.27 1.62 9.26
C VAL A 65 -2.37 2.59 8.85
N LEU A 66 -2.51 2.78 7.54
CA LEU A 66 -3.64 3.47 6.93
C LEU A 66 -4.64 2.43 6.42
N CYS A 67 -5.93 2.70 6.59
CA CYS A 67 -7.02 1.95 5.99
C CYS A 67 -7.59 2.76 4.82
N LEU A 68 -7.56 2.16 3.63
CA LEU A 68 -8.01 2.74 2.37
C LEU A 68 -9.29 2.03 1.95
N GLN A 69 -10.39 2.79 1.88
CA GLN A 69 -11.66 2.31 1.35
C GLN A 69 -11.75 2.65 -0.13
N ILE A 70 -11.68 1.64 -0.98
CA ILE A 70 -11.72 1.78 -2.44
C ILE A 70 -13.07 2.37 -2.85
N ARG A 71 -13.00 3.46 -3.62
CA ARG A 71 -14.16 4.12 -4.24
C ARG A 71 -14.24 3.77 -5.72
N ASN A 72 -13.11 3.73 -6.41
CA ASN A 72 -13.05 3.47 -7.84
C ASN A 72 -11.75 2.76 -8.23
N VAL A 73 -11.80 1.99 -9.32
CA VAL A 73 -10.66 1.34 -9.96
C VAL A 73 -10.71 1.65 -11.45
N LYS A 74 -9.62 2.19 -11.99
CA LYS A 74 -9.48 2.55 -13.39
C LYS A 74 -8.35 1.72 -14.01
N SER A 75 -8.64 1.02 -15.11
CA SER A 75 -7.60 0.40 -15.93
C SER A 75 -6.72 1.48 -16.59
N ASN A 76 -5.42 1.27 -16.57
CA ASN A 76 -4.43 2.12 -17.25
C ASN A 76 -3.78 1.42 -18.46
N VAL A 77 -4.21 0.19 -18.77
CA VAL A 77 -3.92 -0.47 -20.06
C VAL A 77 -5.10 -0.22 -21.01
N ALA A 78 -4.78 -0.08 -22.28
CA ALA A 78 -5.73 0.13 -23.37
C ALA A 78 -5.21 -0.55 -24.64
N ASP A 79 -6.04 -0.62 -25.68
CA ASP A 79 -5.75 -1.39 -26.90
C ASP A 79 -4.40 -1.03 -27.56
N ASP A 80 -3.93 0.22 -27.39
CA ASP A 80 -2.69 0.72 -27.98
C ASP A 80 -1.49 0.77 -27.01
N VAL A 81 -1.66 0.38 -25.74
CA VAL A 81 -0.60 0.45 -24.71
C VAL A 81 -0.61 -0.77 -23.80
N GLU A 82 0.55 -1.43 -23.69
CA GLU A 82 0.74 -2.61 -22.85
C GLU A 82 1.91 -2.46 -21.85
N VAL A 83 1.80 -3.11 -20.70
CA VAL A 83 2.90 -3.27 -19.74
C VAL A 83 3.80 -4.43 -20.15
N LYS A 84 4.93 -4.10 -20.79
CA LYS A 84 5.95 -5.06 -21.23
C LYS A 84 6.61 -5.82 -20.07
N GLU A 85 6.92 -5.12 -18.98
CA GLU A 85 7.42 -5.74 -17.75
C GLU A 85 7.02 -4.95 -16.50
N GLY A 86 6.80 -5.68 -15.39
CA GLY A 86 6.55 -5.06 -14.09
C GLY A 86 7.82 -4.63 -13.37
N ILE A 87 7.65 -3.89 -12.27
CA ILE A 87 8.77 -3.42 -11.45
C ILE A 87 9.40 -4.59 -10.68
N LYS A 88 10.70 -4.84 -10.90
CA LYS A 88 11.49 -5.84 -10.16
C LYS A 88 12.30 -5.14 -9.06
N ILE A 89 12.14 -5.59 -7.82
CA ILE A 89 12.83 -5.03 -6.65
C ILE A 89 13.64 -6.15 -5.97
N ALA A 90 14.92 -5.89 -5.73
CA ALA A 90 15.78 -6.76 -4.93
C ALA A 90 16.11 -6.11 -3.59
N PHE A 91 16.08 -6.89 -2.51
CA PHE A 91 16.53 -6.41 -1.21
C PHE A 91 18.05 -6.35 -1.17
N ARG A 92 18.58 -5.20 -0.73
CA ARG A 92 20.03 -4.99 -0.60
C ARG A 92 20.64 -5.69 0.61
N SER A 93 19.84 -6.02 1.63
CA SER A 93 20.33 -6.69 2.84
C SER A 93 19.33 -7.71 3.38
N PRO A 94 19.80 -8.84 3.96
CA PRO A 94 18.95 -9.81 4.63
C PRO A 94 18.16 -9.21 5.80
N ARG A 95 18.82 -8.35 6.59
CA ARG A 95 18.19 -7.62 7.71
C ARG A 95 16.96 -6.83 7.27
N TRP A 96 17.03 -6.17 6.11
CA TRP A 96 15.88 -5.41 5.60
C TRP A 96 14.75 -6.34 5.16
N LYS A 97 15.06 -7.48 4.52
CA LYS A 97 14.07 -8.50 4.16
C LYS A 97 13.33 -9.04 5.39
N GLU A 98 14.05 -9.35 6.46
CA GLU A 98 13.45 -9.80 7.73
C GLU A 98 12.56 -8.73 8.36
N TYR A 99 13.03 -7.48 8.38
CA TYR A 99 12.24 -6.36 8.90
C TYR A 99 10.91 -6.21 8.12
N ILE A 100 10.96 -6.20 6.80
CA ILE A 100 9.76 -6.11 5.95
C ILE A 100 8.83 -7.32 6.17
N SER A 101 9.39 -8.52 6.34
CA SER A 101 8.60 -9.72 6.64
C SER A 101 7.79 -9.57 7.94
N LYS A 102 8.41 -9.07 9.02
CA LYS A 102 7.71 -8.82 10.29
C LYS A 102 6.58 -7.80 10.14
N ILE A 103 6.83 -6.70 9.43
CA ILE A 103 5.82 -5.68 9.18
C ILE A 103 4.66 -6.22 8.35
N LEU A 104 4.94 -7.00 7.29
CA LEU A 104 3.89 -7.62 6.48
C LEU A 104 3.06 -8.64 7.25
N THR A 105 3.69 -9.43 8.13
CA THR A 105 2.98 -10.38 8.99
C THR A 105 2.00 -9.67 9.93
N GLU A 106 2.44 -8.60 10.60
CA GLU A 106 1.55 -7.80 11.46
C GLU A 106 0.48 -7.05 10.64
N LEU A 107 0.81 -6.56 9.45
CA LEU A 107 -0.17 -5.90 8.57
C LEU A 107 -1.28 -6.87 8.17
N ARG A 108 -0.96 -8.14 7.92
CA ARG A 108 -1.92 -9.20 7.56
C ARG A 108 -2.77 -9.67 8.73
N SER A 109 -2.31 -9.50 9.97
CA SER A 109 -3.11 -9.81 11.16
C SER A 109 -4.10 -8.71 11.52
N CYS A 110 -4.03 -7.55 10.86
CA CYS A 110 -4.99 -6.46 11.07
C CYS A 110 -6.31 -6.78 10.35
N THR A 111 -7.42 -6.70 11.09
CA THR A 111 -8.80 -6.84 10.58
C THR A 111 -9.52 -5.50 10.72
N PRO A 112 -9.65 -4.71 9.64
CA PRO A 112 -10.24 -3.36 9.68
C PRO A 112 -11.76 -3.32 9.79
#